data_AF-X6G723-F1
#
_entry.id   AF-X6G723-F1
#
_cell.length_a   1.000
_cell.length_b   1.000
_cell.length_c   1.000
_cell.angle_alpha   90.00
_cell.angle_beta   90.00
_cell.angle_gamma   90.00
#
_symmetry.space_group_name_H-M   'P 1'
#
loop_
_entity.id
_entity.type
_entity.pdbx_description
1 polymer ?
#
loop_
_entity_poly.entity_id
_entity_poly.type
_entity_poly.pdbx_seq_one_letter_code
_entity_poly.pdbx_strand_id
1 'polypeptide(L)'
;MNNGGKIAILGIAPTGFEIDWNKVIFKMLHLKGIYGREMFETWYKMIALVQGPLDVSGLITRRIGIDDFQTGFDAMRSGNSGKVVMDW
;
A
#
# COMPACT_ATOMS: atom_id res chain seq x y z
N MET A 1 1.16 -18.81 -8.06
CA MET A 1 2.54 -18.77 -7.55
C MET A 1 3.33 -19.92 -8.16
N ASN A 2 4.33 -19.58 -8.97
CA ASN A 2 5.27 -20.53 -9.56
C ASN A 2 6.31 -20.97 -8.51
N ASN A 3 7.05 -22.03 -8.80
CA ASN A 3 8.14 -22.49 -7.94
C ASN A 3 9.24 -21.42 -7.87
N GLY A 4 9.82 -21.20 -6.69
CA GLY A 4 10.81 -20.14 -6.41
C GLY A 4 10.21 -18.73 -6.29
N GLY A 5 8.89 -18.60 -6.22
CA GLY A 5 8.21 -17.30 -6.18
C GLY A 5 8.49 -16.49 -4.90
N LYS A 6 8.44 -15.17 -5.01
CA LYS A 6 8.61 -14.22 -3.89
C LYS A 6 7.27 -13.59 -3.52
N ILE A 7 6.97 -13.52 -2.24
CA ILE A 7 5.78 -12.85 -1.69
C ILE A 7 6.26 -11.76 -0.74
N ALA A 8 5.85 -10.51 -1.00
CA ALA A 8 6.01 -9.40 -0.08
C ALA A 8 4.70 -9.19 0.69
N ILE A 9 4.77 -9.16 2.01
CA ILE A 9 3.61 -9.08 2.90
C ILE A 9 3.61 -7.69 3.57
N LEU A 10 2.70 -6.82 3.12
CA LEU A 10 2.51 -5.47 3.67
C LEU A 10 1.24 -5.36 4.56
N GLY A 11 0.22 -6.18 4.27
CA GLY A 11 -1.04 -6.13 5.00
C GLY A 11 -0.87 -6.49 6.48
N ILE A 12 -1.58 -5.77 7.35
CA ILE A 12 -1.60 -6.02 8.80
C ILE A 12 -2.83 -6.86 9.11
N ALA A 13 -2.61 -8.10 9.53
CA ALA A 13 -3.70 -8.97 9.96
C ALA A 13 -4.19 -8.54 11.36
N PRO A 14 -5.52 -8.46 11.58
CA PRO A 14 -6.07 -8.06 12.88
C PRO A 14 -5.84 -9.12 13.97
N THR A 15 -5.63 -10.38 13.57
CA THR A 15 -5.34 -11.52 14.44
C THR A 15 -4.38 -12.49 13.75
N GLY A 16 -3.87 -13.48 14.48
CA GLY A 16 -3.17 -14.61 13.86
C GLY A 16 -4.09 -15.36 12.88
N PHE A 17 -3.51 -15.88 11.79
CA PHE A 17 -4.17 -16.71 10.80
C PHE A 17 -3.25 -17.84 10.36
N GLU A 18 -3.83 -18.96 9.94
CA GLU A 18 -3.09 -20.11 9.46
C GLU A 18 -2.82 -20.03 7.96
N ILE A 19 -1.69 -20.58 7.52
CA ILE A 19 -1.37 -20.79 6.11
C ILE A 19 -0.93 -22.23 5.85
N ASP A 20 -1.16 -22.71 4.65
CA ASP A 20 -0.71 -24.02 4.20
C ASP A 20 0.80 -24.00 3.90
N TRP A 21 1.59 -24.47 4.86
CA TRP A 21 3.05 -24.53 4.76
C TRP A 21 3.55 -25.49 3.69
N ASN A 22 2.77 -26.50 3.28
CA ASN A 22 3.17 -27.39 2.18
C ASN A 22 3.30 -26.59 0.87
N LYS A 23 2.44 -25.59 0.65
CA LYS A 23 2.55 -24.69 -0.51
C LYS A 23 3.80 -23.82 -0.47
N VAL A 24 4.25 -23.42 0.72
CA VAL A 24 5.48 -22.63 0.89
C VAL A 24 6.70 -23.51 0.61
N ILE A 25 6.75 -24.70 1.22
CA ILE A 25 7.88 -25.63 1.14
C ILE A 25 8.03 -26.21 -0.26
N PHE A 26 6.98 -26.87 -0.79
CA PHE A 26 7.09 -27.57 -2.08
C PHE A 26 7.22 -26.64 -3.27
N LYS A 27 6.87 -25.36 -3.12
CA LYS A 27 7.12 -24.34 -4.13
C LYS A 27 8.36 -23.50 -3.85
N MET A 28 9.11 -23.77 -2.78
CA MET A 28 10.29 -23.00 -2.38
C MET A 28 10.02 -21.48 -2.35
N LEU A 29 8.91 -21.07 -1.74
CA LEU A 29 8.52 -19.66 -1.72
C LEU A 29 9.37 -18.86 -0.74
N HIS A 30 9.72 -17.64 -1.14
CA HIS A 30 10.34 -16.65 -0.25
C HIS A 30 9.26 -15.70 0.27
N LEU A 31 9.09 -15.64 1.59
CA LEU A 31 8.18 -14.70 2.24
C LEU A 31 9.00 -13.55 2.88
N LYS A 32 8.72 -12.30 2.50
CA LYS A 32 9.33 -11.10 3.11
C LYS A 32 8.24 -10.22 3.71
N GLY A 33 8.28 -10.00 5.03
CA GLY A 33 7.47 -8.97 5.69
C GLY A 33 7.99 -7.57 5.34
N ILE A 34 7.08 -6.66 5.01
CA ILE A 34 7.40 -5.25 4.74
C ILE A 34 6.84 -4.40 5.88
N TYR A 35 7.72 -3.73 6.61
CA TYR A 35 7.35 -2.79 7.65
C TYR A 35 7.66 -1.36 7.20
N GLY A 36 6.62 -0.58 6.93
CA GLY A 36 6.76 0.80 6.47
C GLY A 36 7.52 0.88 5.14
N ARG A 37 8.74 1.45 5.19
CA ARG A 37 9.57 1.73 4.01
C ARG A 37 11.05 1.58 4.33
N GLU A 38 11.85 1.18 3.35
CA GLU A 38 13.31 1.20 3.46
C GLU A 38 13.77 2.66 3.37
N MET A 39 14.25 3.20 4.49
CA MET A 39 14.51 4.64 4.63
C MET A 39 15.51 5.14 3.58
N PHE A 40 15.19 6.31 3.01
CA PHE A 40 15.86 6.97 1.89
C PHE A 40 15.83 6.19 0.56
N GLU A 41 16.18 4.90 0.54
CA GLU A 41 16.27 4.12 -0.70
C GLU A 41 14.94 4.11 -1.47
N THR A 42 13.82 3.81 -0.81
CA THR A 42 12.51 3.79 -1.49
C THR A 42 12.02 5.19 -1.85
N TRP A 43 12.46 6.23 -1.14
CA TRP A 43 12.13 7.62 -1.50
C TRP A 43 12.77 8.01 -2.82
N TYR A 44 14.06 7.74 -2.99
CA TYR A 44 14.75 8.05 -4.24
C TYR A 44 14.13 7.28 -5.42
N LYS A 45 13.79 6.00 -5.22
CA LYS A 45 13.06 5.21 -6.24
C LYS A 45 11.71 5.84 -6.59
N MET A 46 10.90 6.23 -5.60
CA MET A 46 9.59 6.83 -5.85
C MET A 46 9.69 8.20 -6.52
N ILE A 47 10.65 9.04 -6.14
CA ILE A 47 10.90 10.32 -6.81
C ILE A 47 11.24 10.09 -8.28
N ALA A 48 12.17 9.17 -8.56
CA ALA A 48 12.54 8.84 -9.94
C ALA A 48 11.37 8.28 -10.75
N LEU A 49 10.51 7.46 -10.15
CA LEU A 49 9.31 6.93 -10.82
C LEU A 49 8.32 8.03 -11.19
N VAL A 50 7.99 8.93 -10.25
CA VAL A 50 7.01 10.02 -10.45
C VAL A 50 7.54 11.10 -11.38
N GLN A 51 8.85 11.35 -11.41
CA GLN A 51 9.48 12.21 -12.43
C GLN A 51 9.55 11.54 -13.81
N GLY A 52 9.41 10.22 -13.86
CA GLY A 52 9.31 9.42 -15.07
C GLY A 52 7.85 9.23 -15.52
N PRO A 53 7.50 8.08 -16.09
CA PRO A 53 6.17 7.88 -16.69
C PRO A 53 5.08 7.50 -15.67
N LEU A 54 5.39 7.40 -14.37
CA LEU A 54 4.39 7.00 -13.38
C LEU A 54 3.50 8.20 -13.02
N ASP A 55 2.33 8.29 -13.66
CA ASP A 55 1.28 9.22 -13.25
C ASP A 55 0.45 8.65 -12.09
N VAL A 56 0.45 9.35 -10.96
CA VAL A 56 -0.33 9.00 -9.75
C VAL A 56 -1.50 9.96 -9.49
N SER A 57 -1.75 10.91 -10.40
CA SER A 57 -2.77 11.95 -10.23
C SER A 57 -4.16 11.38 -9.96
N GLY A 58 -4.53 10.29 -10.65
CA GLY A 58 -5.80 9.60 -10.50
C GLY A 58 -6.04 8.94 -9.13
N LEU A 59 -5.02 8.85 -8.26
CA LEU A 59 -5.20 8.34 -6.90
C LEU A 59 -5.93 9.36 -5.99
N ILE A 60 -5.84 10.66 -6.30
CA ILE A 60 -6.49 11.71 -5.51
C ILE A 60 -7.92 11.87 -6.00
N THR A 61 -8.88 11.41 -5.20
CA THR A 61 -10.30 11.43 -5.55
C THR A 61 -11.04 12.63 -4.96
N ARG A 62 -10.49 13.28 -3.92
CA ARG A 62 -11.08 14.49 -3.31
C ARG A 62 -10.00 15.44 -2.83
N ARG A 63 -10.29 16.73 -2.96
CA ARG A 63 -9.59 17.85 -2.34
C ARG A 63 -10.63 18.67 -1.59
N ILE A 64 -10.37 18.93 -0.32
CA ILE A 64 -11.27 19.66 0.58
C ILE A 64 -10.45 20.66 1.41
N GLY A 65 -11.09 21.71 1.92
CA GLY A 65 -10.47 22.56 2.93
C GLY A 65 -10.34 21.83 4.27
N ILE A 66 -9.42 22.25 5.12
CA ILE A 66 -9.19 21.66 6.44
C ILE A 66 -10.45 21.71 7.33
N ASP A 67 -11.27 22.76 7.20
CA ASP A 67 -12.52 22.91 7.96
C ASP A 67 -13.54 21.80 7.65
N ASP A 68 -13.43 21.14 6.50
CA ASP A 68 -14.29 20.04 6.06
C ASP A 68 -13.76 18.66 6.45
N PHE A 69 -12.77 18.57 7.36
CA PHE A 69 -12.06 17.31 7.68
C PHE A 69 -13.00 16.13 7.94
N GLN A 70 -14.14 16.37 8.62
CA GLN A 70 -15.11 15.33 8.95
C GLN A 70 -15.65 14.63 7.68
N THR A 71 -16.00 15.40 6.65
CA THR A 71 -16.47 14.85 5.37
C THR A 71 -15.38 14.02 4.67
N GLY A 72 -14.12 14.41 4.84
CA GLY A 72 -12.96 13.67 4.33
C GLY A 72 -12.79 12.32 5.03
N PHE A 73 -12.92 12.27 6.35
CA PHE A 73 -12.88 11.01 7.11
C PHE A 73 -14.06 10.10 6.81
N ASP A 74 -15.27 10.65 6.67
CA ASP A 74 -16.47 9.87 6.33
C ASP A 74 -16.33 9.25 4.93
N ALA A 75 -15.78 9.99 3.96
CA ALA A 75 -15.47 9.47 2.63
C ALA A 75 -14.47 8.30 2.71
N MET A 76 -13.36 8.44 3.44
CA MET A 76 -12.37 7.36 3.61
C MET A 76 -12.96 6.11 4.27
N ARG A 77 -13.82 6.28 5.28
CA ARG A 77 -14.50 5.16 5.98
C ARG A 77 -15.50 4.43 5.10
N SER A 78 -16.15 5.13 4.16
CA SER A 78 -17.12 4.53 3.26
C SER A 78 -16.53 3.50 2.28
N GLY A 79 -15.20 3.53 2.08
CA GLY A 79 -14.51 2.73 1.06
C GLY A 79 -14.67 3.25 -0.37
N ASN A 80 -15.51 4.27 -0.60
CA ASN A 80 -15.77 4.88 -1.91
C ASN A 80 -14.87 6.09 -2.19
N SER A 81 -13.59 6.00 -1.84
CA SER A 81 -12.58 7.03 -2.11
C SER A 81 -11.19 6.41 -2.26
N GLY A 82 -10.31 7.04 -3.05
CA GLY A 82 -8.89 6.70 -3.12
C GLY A 82 -8.11 7.43 -2.03
N LYS A 83 -7.52 8.58 -2.39
CA LYS A 83 -6.84 9.50 -1.48
C LYS A 83 -7.63 10.81 -1.34
N VAL A 84 -7.90 11.21 -0.09
CA VAL A 84 -8.39 12.54 0.26
C VAL A 84 -7.20 13.42 0.64
N VAL A 85 -7.14 14.62 0.07
CA VAL A 85 -6.16 15.66 0.42
C VAL A 85 -6.92 16.83 1.06
N MET A 86 -6.39 17.32 2.18
CA MET A 86 -6.92 18.46 2.91
C MET A 86 -5.96 19.64 2.71
N ASP A 87 -6.48 20.74 2.19
CA ASP A 87 -5.75 21.99 2.01
C ASP A 87 -5.89 22.83 3.30
N TRP A 88 -4.75 23.33 3.81
CA TRP A 88 -4.61 24.02 5.10
C TRP A 88 -4.71 25.53 4.96
#